data_AF-A0A9X0BJG2-F1
#
_entry.id   AF-A0A9X0BJG2-F1
#
_cell.length_a   1.000
_cell.length_b   1.000
_cell.length_c   1.000
_cell.angle_alpha   90.00
_cell.angle_beta   90.00
_cell.angle_gamma   90.00
#
_symmetry.space_group_name_H-M   'P 1'
#
loop_
_entity.id
_entity.type
_entity.pdbx_description
1 polymer ?
#
loop_
_entity_poly.entity_id
_entity_poly.type
_entity_poly.pdbx_seq_one_letter_code
_entity_poly.pdbx_strand_id
1 'polypeptide(L)'
;MNQPQTLSCPFCSFSDTDASFLQMHIDHCHPENGDWQTPLHSSELNAWEDMGSRSRSPLPRALSEDPAEKYVDCPHGCGETVTTAELSTHLDLHLAEGIAFEDADADSIPVVADDSANSDMYDMPLKHEDQLDLQGALEGGKRGSGRNMARSHNVAKPTRAKSPPRIRGEDGAIRLGRAELGPHAHEKKMPSWLKHMLEKGGRTSKQTHITSDGKLARQTTVENETDKLIPIIAKLCEQDATCQRAFLCNTKVRHICKLSREGGFCGYRNIQMLVSYITKTQAYGHSHFPHGIPSILDLQDMIEQAWDMGFNSTGRTETGGIKGTRKFIGTPEAQALFQSLGIPCDASSIASSETIPAHDQLYMEIANYFRAACPVDDESIKVFQTDLPPIYFQHDGHSMTIVGFEIRDDGTANLLVFDPMFKTSPAVQRLIGASSNSLKSVNASRLLKAYRRGNKYLHKYKLFEILKLIPVPEDTTDKARSK
;
A
#
# COMPACT_ATOMS: atom_id res chain seq x y z
N MET A 1 -53.53 11.93 -10.98
CA MET A 1 -52.36 11.05 -10.78
C MET A 1 -51.51 11.14 -12.04
N ASN A 2 -50.46 11.96 -12.04
CA ASN A 2 -49.51 12.02 -13.16
C ASN A 2 -48.37 11.05 -12.85
N GLN A 3 -48.20 10.03 -13.69
CA GLN A 3 -46.99 9.20 -13.67
C GLN A 3 -45.80 10.04 -14.14
N PRO A 4 -44.61 9.91 -13.52
CA PRO A 4 -43.41 10.58 -13.99
C PRO A 4 -43.03 10.03 -15.37
N GLN A 5 -42.97 10.91 -16.37
CA GLN A 5 -42.54 10.54 -17.72
C GLN A 5 -41.04 10.20 -17.66
N THR A 6 -40.71 8.95 -17.98
CA THR A 6 -39.33 8.49 -18.14
C THR A 6 -38.80 8.98 -19.49
N LEU A 7 -37.65 9.64 -19.47
CA LEU A 7 -36.96 10.14 -20.64
C LEU A 7 -35.90 9.10 -21.06
N SER A 8 -35.99 8.61 -22.29
CA SER A 8 -35.06 7.62 -22.83
C SER A 8 -34.01 8.26 -23.74
N CYS A 9 -32.77 7.79 -23.64
CA CYS A 9 -31.68 8.19 -24.53
C CYS A 9 -31.99 7.73 -25.97
N PRO A 10 -31.85 8.59 -26.99
CA PRO A 10 -32.16 8.21 -28.37
C PRO A 10 -31.07 7.34 -29.04
N PHE A 11 -29.91 7.16 -28.39
CA PHE A 11 -28.76 6.44 -28.95
C PHE A 11 -28.48 5.09 -28.29
N CYS A 12 -29.10 4.79 -27.14
CA CYS A 12 -28.96 3.50 -26.45
C CYS A 12 -30.16 3.21 -25.52
N SER A 13 -30.14 2.08 -24.83
CA SER A 13 -31.25 1.60 -23.99
C SER A 13 -31.37 2.29 -22.62
N PHE A 14 -30.57 3.32 -22.33
CA PHE A 14 -30.59 4.03 -21.05
C PHE A 14 -31.81 4.96 -20.95
N SER A 15 -32.49 4.98 -19.80
CA SER A 15 -33.60 5.89 -19.51
C SER A 15 -33.57 6.36 -18.07
N ASP A 16 -33.96 7.61 -17.85
CA ASP A 16 -34.01 8.24 -16.54
C ASP A 16 -35.20 9.21 -16.46
N THR A 17 -35.67 9.51 -15.25
CA THR A 17 -36.71 10.52 -15.02
C THR A 17 -36.15 11.95 -14.94
N ASP A 18 -34.84 12.11 -14.71
CA ASP A 18 -34.17 13.41 -14.62
C ASP A 18 -33.48 13.78 -15.95
N ALA A 19 -33.95 14.86 -16.57
CA ALA A 19 -33.43 15.38 -17.83
C ALA A 19 -31.95 15.80 -17.74
N SER A 20 -31.48 16.26 -16.57
CA SER A 20 -30.08 16.66 -16.37
C SER A 20 -29.14 15.46 -16.37
N PHE A 21 -29.59 14.34 -15.80
CA PHE A 21 -28.85 13.08 -15.78
C PHE A 21 -28.82 12.42 -17.15
N LEU A 22 -29.93 12.50 -17.89
CA LEU A 22 -29.98 12.05 -19.28
C LEU A 22 -29.04 12.87 -20.18
N GLN A 23 -28.98 14.20 -20.01
CA GLN A 23 -28.05 15.05 -20.76
C GLN A 23 -26.59 14.72 -20.43
N MET A 24 -26.25 14.55 -19.14
CA MET A 24 -24.91 14.14 -18.74
C MET A 24 -24.51 12.78 -19.32
N HIS A 25 -25.45 11.83 -19.39
CA HIS A 25 -25.25 10.55 -20.08
C HIS A 25 -24.99 10.75 -21.58
N ILE A 26 -25.77 11.58 -22.27
CA ILE A 26 -25.57 11.88 -23.70
C ILE A 26 -24.20 12.53 -23.93
N ASP A 27 -23.82 13.53 -23.13
CA ASP A 27 -22.53 14.23 -23.30
C ASP A 27 -21.31 13.32 -23.06
N HIS A 28 -21.43 12.33 -22.15
CA HIS A 28 -20.34 11.42 -21.82
C HIS A 28 -20.27 10.16 -22.69
N CYS A 29 -21.43 9.61 -23.06
CA CYS A 29 -21.51 8.35 -23.81
C CYS A 29 -21.71 8.56 -25.32
N HIS A 30 -22.20 9.72 -25.73
CA HIS A 30 -22.49 10.10 -27.11
C HIS A 30 -21.99 11.54 -27.43
N PRO A 31 -20.68 11.82 -27.25
CA PRO A 31 -20.15 13.16 -27.49
C PRO A 31 -20.41 13.62 -28.94
N GLU A 32 -20.91 14.85 -29.12
CA GLU A 32 -21.40 15.41 -30.40
C GLU A 32 -20.38 15.40 -31.56
N ASN A 33 -19.09 15.10 -31.31
CA ASN A 33 -18.04 15.08 -32.32
C ASN A 33 -17.74 13.68 -32.88
N GLY A 34 -18.79 12.93 -33.23
CA GLY A 34 -18.71 11.66 -33.97
C GLY A 34 -19.49 11.76 -35.28
N ASP A 35 -18.80 12.14 -36.36
CA ASP A 35 -19.34 12.46 -37.68
C ASP A 35 -20.34 11.44 -38.25
N TRP A 36 -21.52 11.94 -38.64
CA TRP A 36 -22.44 11.27 -39.56
C TRP A 36 -21.94 11.40 -41.00
N GLN A 37 -21.69 10.26 -41.64
CA GLN A 37 -21.31 10.19 -43.06
C GLN A 37 -22.44 10.67 -43.99
N THR A 38 -22.08 11.51 -44.96
CA THR A 38 -22.66 11.53 -46.32
C THR A 38 -21.52 11.65 -47.36
N PRO A 39 -21.74 11.21 -48.62
CA PRO A 39 -20.85 10.23 -49.26
C PRO A 39 -19.83 10.78 -50.27
N LEU A 40 -18.76 9.99 -50.41
CA LEU A 40 -17.93 9.73 -51.60
C LEU A 40 -17.34 10.92 -52.37
N HIS A 41 -16.01 11.07 -52.30
CA HIS A 41 -15.20 11.12 -53.53
C HIS A 41 -13.77 10.60 -53.32
N SER A 42 -13.32 9.87 -54.33
CA SER A 42 -12.12 9.06 -54.50
C SER A 42 -10.84 9.85 -54.80
N SER A 43 -9.68 9.31 -54.39
CA SER A 43 -8.41 9.19 -55.14
C SER A 43 -7.27 8.86 -54.14
N GLU A 44 -6.79 7.61 -54.11
CA GLU A 44 -5.67 7.05 -54.91
C GLU A 44 -4.27 7.47 -54.41
N LEU A 45 -3.65 6.49 -53.72
CA LEU A 45 -2.28 5.96 -53.88
C LEU A 45 -1.19 6.88 -54.47
N ASN A 46 -0.07 7.01 -53.76
CA ASN A 46 1.21 6.44 -54.20
C ASN A 46 2.30 6.53 -53.11
N ALA A 47 2.94 5.39 -52.87
CA ALA A 47 4.25 5.27 -52.25
C ALA A 47 5.34 5.75 -53.23
N TRP A 48 6.51 6.14 -52.73
CA TRP A 48 7.84 5.63 -53.16
C TRP A 48 8.95 6.11 -52.22
N GLU A 49 9.89 5.20 -51.98
CA GLU A 49 11.11 5.29 -51.20
C GLU A 49 12.21 6.09 -51.94
N ASP A 50 13.17 6.69 -51.22
CA ASP A 50 14.58 6.60 -51.64
C ASP A 50 15.59 6.89 -50.49
N MET A 51 16.75 6.26 -50.62
CA MET A 51 17.86 6.06 -49.69
C MET A 51 18.77 7.29 -49.46
N GLY A 52 19.37 7.33 -48.26
CA GLY A 52 20.85 7.25 -48.14
C GLY A 52 21.64 8.52 -47.78
N SER A 53 22.19 8.57 -46.55
CA SER A 53 23.62 8.88 -46.34
C SER A 53 24.08 8.67 -44.89
N ARG A 54 25.26 8.06 -44.76
CA ARG A 54 25.93 7.64 -43.53
C ARG A 54 26.73 8.80 -42.90
N SER A 55 26.76 8.89 -41.57
CA SER A 55 27.99 9.30 -40.84
C SER A 55 28.00 8.77 -39.39
N ARG A 56 29.22 8.59 -38.86
CA ARG A 56 29.64 7.71 -37.74
C ARG A 56 29.37 8.24 -36.31
N SER A 57 29.25 7.26 -35.39
CA SER A 57 29.51 7.25 -33.91
C SER A 57 28.32 7.51 -32.96
N PRO A 58 28.34 7.07 -31.69
CA PRO A 58 28.78 5.80 -31.07
C PRO A 58 27.62 5.06 -30.34
N LEU A 59 27.90 3.84 -29.85
CA LEU A 59 27.12 2.94 -28.95
C LEU A 59 25.78 3.47 -28.38
N PRO A 60 24.65 2.73 -28.51
CA PRO A 60 23.40 3.15 -27.91
C PRO A 60 23.48 3.09 -26.39
N ARG A 61 23.42 4.26 -25.76
CA ARG A 61 22.95 4.41 -24.37
C ARG A 61 21.62 3.68 -24.25
N ALA A 62 21.49 2.89 -23.19
CA ALA A 62 20.25 2.27 -22.77
C ALA A 62 19.09 3.24 -22.99
N LEU A 63 18.15 2.84 -23.86
CA LEU A 63 16.92 3.57 -24.07
C LEU A 63 16.27 3.75 -22.71
N SER A 64 16.05 5.01 -22.36
CA SER A 64 15.24 5.40 -21.22
C SER A 64 13.86 4.78 -21.38
N GLU A 65 13.62 3.69 -20.65
CA GLU A 65 12.26 3.22 -20.40
C GLU A 65 11.48 4.40 -19.83
N ASP A 66 10.37 4.74 -20.46
CA ASP A 66 9.50 5.82 -20.01
C ASP A 66 9.01 5.46 -18.59
N PRO A 67 9.35 6.23 -17.53
CA PRO A 67 9.00 5.88 -16.14
C PRO A 67 7.48 5.78 -15.89
N ALA A 68 6.67 6.18 -16.87
CA ALA A 68 5.21 6.13 -16.84
C ALA A 68 4.62 4.71 -17.01
N GLU A 69 5.44 3.68 -17.25
CA GLU A 69 5.01 2.27 -17.25
C GLU A 69 5.21 1.55 -15.90
N LYS A 70 5.77 2.24 -14.89
CA LYS A 70 6.09 1.63 -13.58
C LYS A 70 4.86 1.38 -12.71
N TYR A 71 3.87 2.27 -12.73
CA TYR A 71 2.69 2.22 -11.85
C TYR A 71 1.42 1.81 -12.62
N VAL A 72 0.63 0.95 -12.00
CA VAL A 72 -0.63 0.43 -12.51
C VAL A 72 -1.74 0.58 -11.47
N ASP A 73 -2.94 0.94 -11.93
CA ASP A 73 -4.11 1.02 -11.06
C ASP A 73 -4.57 -0.39 -10.66
N CYS A 74 -4.94 -0.57 -9.40
CA CYS A 74 -5.47 -1.84 -8.93
C CYS A 74 -6.82 -2.17 -9.62
N PRO A 75 -6.97 -3.36 -10.25
CA PRO A 75 -8.18 -3.74 -10.98
C PRO A 75 -9.40 -3.94 -10.08
N HIS A 76 -9.22 -4.13 -8.76
CA HIS A 76 -10.34 -4.16 -7.79
C HIS A 76 -10.96 -2.79 -7.52
N GLY A 77 -10.40 -1.70 -8.07
CA GLY A 77 -10.92 -0.35 -7.85
C GLY A 77 -10.71 0.15 -6.43
N CYS A 78 -9.71 -0.38 -5.70
CA CYS A 78 -9.43 -0.02 -4.32
C CYS A 78 -8.82 1.40 -4.17
N GLY A 79 -8.48 2.05 -5.29
CA GLY A 79 -7.91 3.40 -5.34
C GLY A 79 -6.38 3.46 -5.33
N GLU A 80 -5.67 2.34 -5.14
CA GLU A 80 -4.20 2.33 -5.20
C GLU A 80 -3.65 2.26 -6.61
N THR A 81 -2.52 2.94 -6.75
CA THR A 81 -1.58 2.78 -7.86
C THR A 81 -0.33 2.09 -7.32
N VAL A 82 -0.12 0.83 -7.70
CA VAL A 82 1.03 0.03 -7.24
C VAL A 82 2.03 -0.16 -8.35
N THR A 83 3.26 -0.55 -8.03
CA THR A 83 4.22 -0.90 -9.08
C THR A 83 3.83 -2.21 -9.76
N THR A 84 4.23 -2.41 -11.02
CA THR A 84 3.96 -3.67 -11.74
C THR A 84 4.52 -4.90 -11.01
N ALA A 85 5.65 -4.75 -10.31
CA ALA A 85 6.27 -5.82 -9.50
C ALA A 85 5.46 -6.18 -8.24
N GLU A 86 4.65 -5.25 -7.74
CA GLU A 86 3.82 -5.41 -6.56
C GLU A 86 2.41 -5.89 -6.87
N LEU A 87 1.92 -5.70 -8.10
CA LEU A 87 0.53 -5.96 -8.44
C LEU A 87 0.07 -7.36 -8.02
N SER A 88 0.85 -8.41 -8.30
CA SER A 88 0.48 -9.78 -7.89
C SER A 88 0.31 -9.93 -6.38
N THR A 89 1.27 -9.43 -5.60
CA THR A 89 1.19 -9.48 -4.14
C THR A 89 0.08 -8.59 -3.58
N HIS A 90 -0.18 -7.45 -4.22
CA HIS A 90 -1.28 -6.56 -3.86
C HIS A 90 -2.63 -7.25 -4.04
N LEU A 91 -2.83 -7.98 -5.14
CA LEU A 91 -4.04 -8.77 -5.38
C LEU A 91 -4.20 -9.90 -4.35
N ASP A 92 -3.11 -10.60 -4.01
CA ASP A 92 -3.14 -11.63 -2.97
C ASP A 92 -3.54 -11.08 -1.59
N LEU A 93 -3.15 -9.84 -1.28
CA LEU A 93 -3.48 -9.19 -0.01
C LEU A 93 -4.94 -8.72 0.06
N HIS A 94 -5.60 -8.43 -1.06
CA HIS A 94 -7.05 -8.22 -1.07
C HIS A 94 -7.83 -9.46 -0.62
N LEU A 95 -7.35 -10.66 -0.97
CA LEU A 95 -7.94 -11.89 -0.47
C LEU A 95 -7.83 -11.99 1.05
N ALA A 96 -6.68 -11.58 1.61
CA ALA A 96 -6.44 -11.59 3.05
C ALA A 96 -7.25 -10.53 3.80
N GLU A 97 -7.40 -9.33 3.21
CA GLU A 97 -8.26 -8.25 3.71
C GLU A 97 -9.74 -8.68 3.79
N GLY A 98 -10.20 -9.47 2.82
CA GLY A 98 -11.58 -9.93 2.70
C GLY A 98 -11.98 -11.10 3.60
N ILE A 99 -11.05 -11.73 4.33
CA ILE A 99 -11.34 -12.96 5.08
C ILE A 99 -12.42 -12.71 6.15
N ALA A 100 -13.58 -13.34 5.97
CA ALA A 100 -14.63 -13.41 6.96
C ALA A 100 -14.31 -14.47 8.03
N PHE A 101 -14.93 -14.35 9.20
CA PHE A 101 -14.66 -15.27 10.32
C PHE A 101 -15.03 -16.72 10.01
N GLU A 102 -16.12 -16.96 9.28
CA GLU A 102 -16.57 -18.30 8.88
C GLU A 102 -15.62 -18.94 7.85
N ASP A 103 -14.95 -18.12 7.03
CA ASP A 103 -13.99 -18.56 6.02
C ASP A 103 -12.57 -18.75 6.60
N ALA A 104 -12.35 -18.35 7.85
CA ALA A 104 -11.07 -18.55 8.52
C ALA A 104 -10.82 -20.02 8.91
N ASP A 105 -11.89 -20.83 8.96
CA ASP A 105 -11.87 -22.24 9.34
C ASP A 105 -11.93 -23.18 8.12
N ALA A 106 -12.21 -22.65 6.92
CA ALA A 106 -12.35 -23.44 5.70
C ALA A 106 -10.98 -23.80 5.10
N ASP A 107 -10.54 -25.04 5.33
CA ASP A 107 -9.52 -25.71 4.52
C ASP A 107 -10.13 -26.18 3.20
N SER A 108 -9.74 -25.59 2.06
CA SER A 108 -9.89 -26.23 0.74
C SER A 108 -8.97 -25.60 -0.31
N ILE A 109 -7.83 -26.25 -0.51
CA ILE A 109 -7.24 -26.81 -1.75
C ILE A 109 -5.72 -26.81 -1.55
N PRO A 110 -5.04 -27.98 -1.66
CA PRO A 110 -3.59 -28.03 -1.55
C PRO A 110 -2.98 -27.31 -2.76
N VAL A 111 -2.44 -26.11 -2.53
CA VAL A 111 -1.41 -25.58 -3.42
C VAL A 111 -0.18 -26.41 -3.13
N VAL A 112 0.18 -27.26 -4.08
CA VAL A 112 1.39 -28.08 -4.04
C VAL A 112 2.55 -27.17 -3.62
N ALA A 113 3.15 -27.48 -2.47
CA ALA A 113 4.44 -26.96 -2.07
C ALA A 113 5.46 -27.58 -3.05
N ASP A 114 5.87 -26.82 -4.05
CA ASP A 114 7.07 -27.14 -4.80
C ASP A 114 8.24 -26.51 -4.05
N ASP A 115 8.81 -27.32 -3.17
CA ASP A 115 10.00 -27.02 -2.39
C ASP A 115 11.00 -28.14 -2.66
N SER A 116 11.86 -27.93 -3.66
CA SER A 116 13.12 -28.67 -3.85
C SER A 116 13.99 -27.96 -4.88
N ALA A 117 15.00 -27.25 -4.39
CA ALA A 117 16.16 -26.88 -5.19
C ALA A 117 17.13 -28.07 -5.31
N ASN A 118 17.50 -28.46 -6.53
CA ASN A 118 18.90 -28.83 -6.85
C ASN A 118 19.20 -28.99 -8.36
N SER A 119 20.31 -28.37 -8.77
CA SER A 119 21.35 -28.81 -9.73
C SER A 119 21.06 -28.99 -11.23
N ASP A 120 21.57 -28.03 -12.02
CA ASP A 120 22.42 -28.14 -13.22
C ASP A 120 22.18 -29.18 -14.35
N MET A 121 21.93 -28.60 -15.55
CA MET A 121 22.60 -28.83 -16.84
C MET A 121 22.07 -29.86 -17.88
N TYR A 122 21.91 -29.34 -19.12
CA TYR A 122 21.84 -29.93 -20.49
C TYR A 122 20.50 -30.00 -21.25
N ASP A 123 20.42 -29.12 -22.27
CA ASP A 123 20.15 -29.32 -23.71
C ASP A 123 18.90 -30.10 -24.25
N MET A 124 18.32 -29.52 -25.31
CA MET A 124 17.11 -29.87 -26.11
C MET A 124 17.23 -31.20 -26.93
N PRO A 125 16.26 -31.69 -27.79
CA PRO A 125 14.93 -31.17 -28.23
C PRO A 125 13.75 -32.18 -28.38
N LEU A 126 12.54 -31.60 -28.53
CA LEU A 126 11.29 -32.00 -29.23
C LEU A 126 11.17 -33.37 -29.96
N LYS A 127 10.04 -34.07 -29.75
CA LYS A 127 9.20 -34.71 -30.82
C LYS A 127 7.82 -35.23 -30.34
N HIS A 128 6.77 -34.88 -31.12
CA HIS A 128 5.54 -35.59 -31.53
C HIS A 128 4.95 -36.70 -30.63
N GLU A 129 3.77 -36.48 -30.03
CA GLU A 129 2.39 -36.81 -30.51
C GLU A 129 1.89 -38.16 -29.99
N ASP A 130 0.78 -38.17 -29.25
CA ASP A 130 -0.47 -38.74 -29.77
C ASP A 130 -1.69 -38.43 -28.87
N GLN A 131 -2.83 -38.44 -29.54
CA GLN A 131 -4.11 -37.81 -29.24
C GLN A 131 -5.14 -38.83 -28.73
N LEU A 132 -6.25 -38.29 -28.19
CA LEU A 132 -7.60 -38.89 -27.97
C LEU A 132 -7.81 -39.56 -26.61
N ASP A 133 -8.97 -39.49 -25.95
CA ASP A 133 -10.23 -38.74 -26.04
C ASP A 133 -11.06 -39.29 -24.85
N LEU A 134 -11.80 -38.47 -24.10
CA LEU A 134 -13.11 -38.88 -23.55
C LEU A 134 -13.86 -37.69 -22.96
N GLN A 135 -14.73 -37.14 -23.79
CA GLN A 135 -15.95 -36.45 -23.41
C GLN A 135 -16.81 -37.33 -22.48
N GLY A 136 -17.35 -36.76 -21.38
CA GLY A 136 -18.41 -37.43 -20.62
C GLY A 136 -18.85 -36.72 -19.34
N ALA A 137 -20.01 -36.08 -19.42
CA ALA A 137 -20.91 -35.76 -18.30
C ALA A 137 -20.64 -34.51 -17.43
N LEU A 138 -20.99 -33.35 -17.96
CA LEU A 138 -21.88 -32.41 -17.25
C LEU A 138 -22.96 -31.92 -18.22
N GLU A 139 -24.01 -32.73 -18.39
CA GLU A 139 -25.31 -32.26 -18.87
C GLU A 139 -26.12 -31.72 -17.69
N GLY A 140 -26.64 -30.50 -17.82
CA GLY A 140 -27.49 -29.92 -16.78
C GLY A 140 -28.00 -28.50 -17.01
N GLY A 141 -28.52 -28.20 -18.21
CA GLY A 141 -29.51 -27.12 -18.47
C GLY A 141 -28.96 -25.71 -18.73
N LYS A 142 -28.89 -25.21 -19.98
CA LYS A 142 -29.97 -24.57 -20.81
C LYS A 142 -30.61 -23.38 -20.07
N ARG A 143 -30.63 -22.12 -20.52
CA ARG A 143 -30.61 -21.40 -21.83
C ARG A 143 -30.27 -19.92 -21.49
N GLY A 144 -29.71 -19.05 -22.33
CA GLY A 144 -29.64 -19.07 -23.78
C GLY A 144 -28.59 -18.09 -24.34
N SER A 145 -28.36 -18.33 -25.62
CA SER A 145 -27.26 -17.90 -26.48
C SER A 145 -27.37 -16.45 -26.96
N GLY A 146 -26.22 -15.80 -27.18
CA GLY A 146 -26.14 -14.47 -27.78
C GLY A 146 -24.72 -13.97 -28.09
N ARG A 147 -23.87 -14.82 -28.68
CA ARG A 147 -22.65 -14.54 -29.48
C ARG A 147 -21.86 -13.24 -29.22
N ASN A 148 -20.72 -13.41 -28.55
CA ASN A 148 -19.53 -12.56 -28.68
C ASN A 148 -18.92 -12.74 -30.08
N MET A 149 -18.78 -11.66 -30.85
CA MET A 149 -17.70 -11.52 -31.82
C MET A 149 -16.66 -10.60 -31.21
N ALA A 150 -15.48 -11.16 -30.95
CA ALA A 150 -14.28 -10.42 -30.66
C ALA A 150 -13.99 -9.43 -31.79
N ARG A 151 -14.03 -8.14 -31.48
CA ARG A 151 -13.50 -7.08 -32.35
C ARG A 151 -12.25 -6.54 -31.69
N SER A 152 -11.12 -7.04 -32.18
CA SER A 152 -9.81 -6.44 -31.98
C SER A 152 -9.87 -4.99 -32.47
N HIS A 153 -9.88 -4.03 -31.53
CA HIS A 153 -9.71 -2.62 -31.83
C HIS A 153 -8.38 -2.17 -31.21
N ASN A 154 -7.39 -2.01 -32.08
CA ASN A 154 -6.23 -1.15 -31.84
C ASN A 154 -6.74 0.28 -31.57
N VAL A 155 -6.95 0.62 -30.30
CA VAL A 155 -7.20 2.00 -29.88
C VAL A 155 -5.83 2.64 -29.67
N ALA A 156 -5.53 3.63 -30.51
CA ALA A 156 -4.35 4.47 -30.35
C ALA A 156 -4.37 5.11 -28.94
N LYS A 157 -3.33 4.86 -28.15
CA LYS A 157 -3.14 5.45 -26.81
C LYS A 157 -3.22 6.98 -26.92
N PRO A 158 -3.95 7.69 -26.03
CA PRO A 158 -3.92 9.14 -25.99
C PRO A 158 -2.51 9.62 -25.66
N THR A 159 -2.05 10.68 -26.33
CA THR A 159 -0.72 11.26 -26.18
C THR A 159 -0.53 11.78 -24.75
N ARG A 160 0.23 11.03 -23.93
CA ARG A 160 0.55 11.41 -22.54
C ARG A 160 1.42 12.67 -22.53
N ALA A 161 1.12 13.60 -21.63
CA ALA A 161 1.92 14.79 -21.40
C ALA A 161 3.36 14.42 -21.04
N LYS A 162 4.33 14.93 -21.82
CA LYS A 162 5.77 14.73 -21.60
C LYS A 162 6.16 15.27 -20.22
N SER A 163 7.05 14.55 -19.53
CA SER A 163 7.64 15.00 -18.27
C SER A 163 8.24 16.40 -18.46
N PRO A 164 7.98 17.36 -17.56
CA PRO A 164 8.62 18.67 -17.61
C PRO A 164 10.15 18.55 -17.59
N PRO A 165 10.90 19.51 -18.16
CA PRO A 165 12.35 19.56 -18.06
C PRO A 165 12.79 19.49 -16.58
N ARG A 166 13.91 18.80 -16.30
CA ARG A 166 14.49 18.74 -14.95
C ARG A 166 14.90 20.15 -14.51
N ILE A 167 14.11 20.76 -13.62
CA ILE A 167 14.41 22.06 -13.03
C ILE A 167 15.41 21.81 -11.88
N ARG A 168 16.52 22.53 -11.89
CA ARG A 168 17.52 22.54 -10.81
C ARG A 168 17.21 23.71 -9.89
N GLY A 169 17.08 23.44 -8.58
CA GLY A 169 16.88 24.47 -7.57
C GLY A 169 18.14 25.28 -7.28
N GLU A 170 17.96 26.36 -6.53
CA GLU A 170 19.07 27.22 -6.06
C GLU A 170 20.03 26.46 -5.13
N ASP A 171 19.54 25.42 -4.46
CA ASP A 171 20.28 24.47 -3.63
C ASP A 171 21.05 23.40 -4.43
N GLY A 172 20.93 23.40 -5.76
CA GLY A 172 21.52 22.39 -6.64
C GLY A 172 20.73 21.08 -6.73
N ALA A 173 19.65 20.93 -5.95
CA ALA A 173 18.78 19.76 -5.98
C ALA A 173 17.97 19.70 -7.28
N ILE A 174 17.63 18.48 -7.70
CA ILE A 174 16.91 18.24 -8.95
C ILE A 174 15.50 17.78 -8.62
N ARG A 175 14.52 18.36 -9.29
CA ARG A 175 13.13 17.96 -9.14
C ARG A 175 12.93 16.47 -9.47
N LEU A 176 12.33 15.75 -8.53
CA LEU A 176 12.02 14.32 -8.65
C LEU A 176 10.86 14.08 -9.64
N GLY A 177 10.78 12.84 -10.12
CA GLY A 177 9.84 12.42 -11.13
C GLY A 177 8.70 11.56 -10.59
N ARG A 178 7.99 10.91 -11.51
CA ARG A 178 6.94 9.94 -11.19
C ARG A 178 7.47 8.68 -10.51
N ALA A 179 8.75 8.37 -10.67
CA ALA A 179 9.34 7.17 -10.09
C ALA A 179 9.42 7.25 -8.57
N GLU A 180 9.63 8.44 -8.02
CA GLU A 180 9.76 8.71 -6.58
C GLU A 180 8.48 9.30 -5.99
N LEU A 181 7.86 10.28 -6.65
CA LEU A 181 6.70 11.01 -6.13
C LEU A 181 5.34 10.37 -6.51
N GLY A 182 5.38 9.23 -7.20
CA GLY A 182 4.20 8.51 -7.68
C GLY A 182 3.51 9.18 -8.88
N PRO A 183 2.31 8.68 -9.28
CA PRO A 183 1.60 9.14 -10.48
C PRO A 183 1.27 10.64 -10.49
N HIS A 184 1.18 11.25 -9.31
CA HIS A 184 0.82 12.64 -9.09
C HIS A 184 2.02 13.58 -8.86
N ALA A 185 3.23 13.16 -9.23
CA ALA A 185 4.48 13.93 -9.08
C ALA A 185 4.42 15.40 -9.53
N HIS A 186 3.64 15.71 -10.56
CA HIS A 186 3.53 17.05 -11.14
C HIS A 186 2.21 17.75 -10.81
N GLU A 187 1.39 17.15 -9.93
CA GLU A 187 0.15 17.76 -9.47
C GLU A 187 0.44 19.03 -8.66
N LYS A 188 -0.31 20.10 -8.97
CA LYS A 188 -0.28 21.35 -8.20
C LYS A 188 -1.28 21.34 -7.04
N LYS A 189 -2.42 20.69 -7.23
CA LYS A 189 -3.49 20.59 -6.24
C LYS A 189 -4.33 19.35 -6.51
N MET A 190 -4.64 18.61 -5.45
CA MET A 190 -5.52 17.46 -5.48
C MET A 190 -6.98 17.87 -5.74
N PRO A 191 -7.83 16.93 -6.21
CA PRO A 191 -9.26 17.19 -6.38
C PRO A 191 -9.95 17.64 -5.09
N SER A 192 -10.88 18.59 -5.18
CA SER A 192 -11.58 19.17 -4.03
C SER A 192 -12.35 18.12 -3.21
N TRP A 193 -12.91 17.11 -3.86
CA TRP A 193 -13.63 16.02 -3.18
C TRP A 193 -12.69 15.20 -2.28
N LEU A 194 -11.45 14.96 -2.71
CA LEU A 194 -10.45 14.22 -1.95
C LEU A 194 -9.94 15.07 -0.80
N LYS A 195 -9.66 16.36 -1.04
CA LYS A 195 -9.31 17.30 0.03
C LYS A 195 -10.38 17.31 1.13
N HIS A 196 -11.65 17.44 0.76
CA HIS A 196 -12.76 17.44 1.72
C HIS A 196 -12.89 16.11 2.47
N MET A 197 -12.63 14.99 1.80
CA MET A 197 -12.58 13.67 2.44
C MET A 197 -11.47 13.59 3.49
N LEU A 198 -10.27 14.08 3.16
CA LEU A 198 -9.12 14.09 4.08
C LEU A 198 -9.33 15.05 5.27
N GLU A 199 -9.95 16.20 5.04
CA GLU A 199 -10.34 17.15 6.11
C GLU A 199 -11.36 16.54 7.07
N LYS A 200 -12.33 15.79 6.55
CA LYS A 200 -13.37 15.14 7.36
C LYS A 200 -12.84 13.93 8.11
N GLY A 201 -11.88 13.21 7.53
CA GLY A 201 -11.34 11.96 8.06
C GLY A 201 -12.34 10.79 8.01
N GLY A 202 -11.96 9.69 8.66
CA GLY A 202 -12.78 8.49 8.74
C GLY A 202 -14.06 8.69 9.54
N ARG A 203 -15.14 8.02 9.13
CA ARG A 203 -16.40 8.07 9.87
C ARG A 203 -16.20 7.58 11.30
N THR A 204 -16.58 8.39 12.27
CA THR A 204 -16.53 8.04 13.69
C THR A 204 -17.86 7.46 14.14
N SER A 205 -17.84 6.26 14.69
CA SER A 205 -18.99 5.60 15.32
C SER A 205 -18.80 5.58 16.84
N LYS A 206 -19.88 5.79 17.59
CA LYS A 206 -19.89 5.74 19.05
C LYS A 206 -20.84 4.62 19.47
N GLN A 207 -20.30 3.58 20.08
CA GLN A 207 -21.09 2.47 20.62
C GLN A 207 -20.94 2.43 22.14
N THR A 208 -22.05 2.22 22.83
CA THR A 208 -22.05 2.01 24.28
C THR A 208 -22.25 0.53 24.55
N HIS A 209 -21.34 -0.09 25.30
CA HIS A 209 -21.46 -1.47 25.73
C HIS A 209 -21.41 -1.56 27.26
N ILE A 210 -22.01 -2.61 27.80
CA ILE A 210 -21.92 -2.92 29.23
C ILE A 210 -20.62 -3.72 29.43
N THR A 211 -19.70 -3.21 30.23
CA THR A 211 -18.47 -3.90 30.60
C THR A 211 -18.76 -5.05 31.56
N SER A 212 -17.80 -5.95 31.72
CA SER A 212 -17.92 -7.11 32.62
C SER A 212 -18.18 -6.74 34.08
N ASP A 213 -17.87 -5.51 34.50
CA ASP A 213 -18.17 -4.95 35.82
C ASP A 213 -19.56 -4.25 35.89
N GLY A 214 -20.40 -4.41 34.86
CA GLY A 214 -21.77 -3.87 34.82
C GLY A 214 -21.86 -2.37 34.51
N LYS A 215 -20.74 -1.71 34.19
CA LYS A 215 -20.73 -0.28 33.83
C LYS A 215 -20.95 -0.06 32.34
N LEU A 216 -21.43 1.12 31.98
CA LEU A 216 -21.55 1.52 30.57
C LEU A 216 -20.22 2.13 30.12
N ALA A 217 -19.54 1.47 29.18
CA ALA A 217 -18.37 2.02 28.52
C ALA A 217 -18.74 2.52 27.12
N ARG A 218 -18.34 3.75 26.80
CA ARG A 218 -18.49 4.33 25.46
C ARG A 218 -17.23 4.05 24.65
N GLN A 219 -17.33 3.20 23.65
CA GLN A 219 -16.27 2.95 22.69
C GLN A 219 -16.48 3.83 21.46
N THR A 220 -15.44 4.57 21.09
CA THR A 220 -15.41 5.33 19.83
C THR A 220 -14.54 4.57 18.85
N THR A 221 -15.07 4.26 17.68
CA THR A 221 -14.34 3.61 16.58
C THR A 221 -14.27 4.56 15.39
N VAL A 222 -13.15 4.53 14.67
CA VAL A 222 -12.94 5.32 13.45
C VAL A 222 -12.78 4.32 12.30
N GLU A 223 -13.48 4.57 11.20
CA GLU A 223 -13.60 3.64 10.05
C GLU A 223 -12.27 3.07 9.55
N ASN A 224 -11.21 3.88 9.57
CA ASN A 224 -9.89 3.54 9.03
C ASN A 224 -8.84 3.27 10.12
N GLU A 225 -9.29 2.99 11.35
CA GLU A 225 -8.41 2.74 12.48
C GLU A 225 -8.76 1.42 13.17
N THR A 226 -7.74 0.66 13.56
CA THR A 226 -7.91 -0.55 14.36
C THR A 226 -6.99 -0.52 15.57
N ASP A 227 -7.61 -0.53 16.74
CA ASP A 227 -6.93 -0.59 18.03
C ASP A 227 -6.75 -2.01 18.54
N LYS A 228 -5.72 -2.19 19.39
CA LYS A 228 -5.43 -3.47 20.07
C LYS A 228 -5.12 -4.61 19.09
N LEU A 229 -4.61 -4.29 17.90
CA LEU A 229 -4.26 -5.29 16.90
C LEU A 229 -2.97 -6.05 17.26
N ILE A 230 -1.99 -5.40 17.87
CA ILE A 230 -0.73 -6.04 18.32
C ILE A 230 -0.98 -7.22 19.28
N PRO A 231 -1.81 -7.09 20.34
CA PRO A 231 -2.19 -8.24 21.16
C PRO A 231 -2.87 -9.38 20.40
N ILE A 232 -3.62 -9.09 19.34
CA ILE A 232 -4.26 -10.14 18.53
C ILE A 232 -3.21 -10.86 17.68
N ILE A 233 -2.30 -10.12 17.04
CA ILE A 233 -1.17 -10.71 16.30
C ILE A 233 -0.32 -11.57 17.23
N ALA A 234 -0.04 -11.10 18.46
CA ALA A 234 0.69 -11.88 19.47
C ALA A 234 0.02 -13.24 19.72
N LYS A 235 -1.30 -13.25 19.95
CA LYS A 235 -2.05 -14.48 20.17
C LYS A 235 -2.07 -15.39 18.93
N LEU A 236 -2.16 -14.82 17.74
CA LEU A 236 -2.11 -15.59 16.49
C LEU A 236 -0.73 -16.22 16.30
N CYS A 237 0.36 -15.49 16.56
CA CYS A 237 1.72 -16.03 16.52
C CYS A 237 1.89 -17.16 17.55
N GLU A 238 1.34 -17.02 18.76
CA GLU A 238 1.38 -18.05 19.80
C GLU A 238 0.75 -19.37 19.31
N GLN A 239 -0.36 -19.28 18.59
CA GLN A 239 -1.11 -20.44 18.09
C GLN A 239 -0.58 -21.04 16.79
N ASP A 240 0.08 -20.24 15.95
CA ASP A 240 0.64 -20.72 14.70
C ASP A 240 1.81 -21.67 14.97
N ALA A 241 1.63 -22.95 14.66
CA ALA A 241 2.65 -23.98 14.86
C ALA A 241 3.93 -23.72 14.05
N THR A 242 3.83 -22.99 12.93
CA THR A 242 4.99 -22.64 12.08
C THR A 242 5.77 -21.44 12.60
N CYS A 243 5.24 -20.72 13.58
CA CYS A 243 5.95 -19.64 14.26
C CYS A 243 6.79 -20.25 15.38
N GLN A 244 8.12 -20.09 15.31
CA GLN A 244 9.02 -20.53 16.37
C GLN A 244 9.13 -19.46 17.45
N ARG A 245 9.40 -18.20 17.05
CA ARG A 245 9.47 -17.06 17.95
C ARG A 245 8.95 -15.80 17.27
N ALA A 246 8.28 -14.92 18.03
CA ALA A 246 7.85 -13.62 17.53
C ALA A 246 8.15 -12.50 18.53
N PHE A 247 8.57 -11.35 18.00
CA PHE A 247 8.87 -10.15 18.77
C PHE A 247 8.02 -9.01 18.22
N LEU A 248 7.29 -8.32 19.09
CA LEU A 248 6.34 -7.28 18.72
C LEU A 248 6.66 -5.97 19.43
N CYS A 249 6.37 -4.87 18.75
CA CYS A 249 6.43 -3.52 19.31
C CYS A 249 5.35 -3.30 20.37
N ASN A 250 5.29 -2.08 20.90
CA ASN A 250 4.33 -1.70 21.92
C ASN A 250 2.88 -1.96 21.50
N THR A 251 2.10 -2.50 22.43
CA THR A 251 0.70 -2.90 22.22
C THR A 251 -0.24 -1.74 21.90
N LYS A 252 0.18 -0.50 22.18
CA LYS A 252 -0.61 0.71 21.98
C LYS A 252 -0.60 1.22 20.54
N VAL A 253 0.27 0.70 19.67
CA VAL A 253 0.27 1.07 18.24
C VAL A 253 -1.10 0.78 17.63
N ARG A 254 -1.64 1.80 16.95
CA ARG A 254 -2.90 1.70 16.21
C ARG A 254 -2.59 1.42 14.74
N HIS A 255 -3.28 0.46 14.14
CA HIS A 255 -3.25 0.29 12.70
C HIS A 255 -4.14 1.37 12.05
N ILE A 256 -3.59 2.12 11.09
CA ILE A 256 -4.31 3.18 10.40
C ILE A 256 -4.17 2.92 8.90
N CYS A 257 -5.28 2.57 8.27
CA CYS A 257 -5.34 2.31 6.85
C CYS A 257 -5.95 3.49 6.09
N LYS A 258 -5.94 3.38 4.77
CA LYS A 258 -6.56 4.34 3.86
C LYS A 258 -8.08 4.38 3.99
N LEU A 259 -8.66 5.50 3.58
CA LEU A 259 -10.09 5.60 3.31
C LEU A 259 -10.44 5.02 1.92
N SER A 260 -11.72 4.72 1.71
CA SER A 260 -12.20 4.23 0.41
C SER A 260 -11.94 5.28 -0.67
N ARG A 261 -11.26 4.88 -1.76
CA ARG A 261 -10.89 5.74 -2.91
C ARG A 261 -9.91 6.87 -2.58
N GLU A 262 -9.20 6.79 -1.45
CA GLU A 262 -8.20 7.79 -1.04
C GLU A 262 -6.96 7.80 -1.96
N GLY A 263 -6.40 6.63 -2.21
CA GLY A 263 -5.18 6.43 -2.99
C GLY A 263 -3.88 6.55 -2.18
N GLY A 264 -2.76 6.75 -2.87
CA GLY A 264 -1.41 6.57 -2.33
C GLY A 264 -0.95 7.65 -1.36
N PHE A 265 -1.35 7.53 -0.10
CA PHE A 265 -0.86 8.31 1.04
C PHE A 265 -0.15 7.44 2.09
N CYS A 266 0.40 6.29 1.69
CA CYS A 266 1.00 5.31 2.60
C CYS A 266 2.04 5.92 3.55
N GLY A 267 2.96 6.76 3.06
CA GLY A 267 3.96 7.41 3.91
C GLY A 267 3.34 8.25 5.03
N TYR A 268 2.29 9.01 4.73
CA TYR A 268 1.57 9.80 5.73
C TYR A 268 0.84 8.91 6.74
N ARG A 269 0.20 7.81 6.29
CA ARG A 269 -0.46 6.85 7.18
C ARG A 269 0.53 6.14 8.10
N ASN A 270 1.73 5.83 7.63
CA ASN A 270 2.80 5.27 8.45
C ASN A 270 3.28 6.28 9.52
N ILE A 271 3.45 7.56 9.17
CA ILE A 271 3.71 8.61 10.17
C ILE A 271 2.59 8.67 11.21
N GLN A 272 1.32 8.59 10.79
CA GLN A 272 0.19 8.56 11.73
C GLN A 272 0.25 7.35 12.68
N MET A 273 0.69 6.18 12.21
CA MET A 273 0.88 4.99 13.05
C MET A 273 2.00 5.19 14.07
N LEU A 274 3.13 5.80 13.68
CA LEU A 274 4.19 6.19 14.62
C LEU A 274 3.70 7.23 15.65
N VAL A 275 2.94 8.25 15.22
CA VAL A 275 2.35 9.24 16.13
C VAL A 275 1.31 8.60 17.06
N SER A 276 0.59 7.56 16.61
CA SER A 276 -0.34 6.82 17.47
C SER A 276 0.37 6.16 18.66
N TYR A 277 1.59 5.65 18.44
CA TYR A 277 2.44 5.16 19.53
C TYR A 277 2.78 6.29 20.49
N ILE A 278 3.34 7.39 19.98
CA ILE A 278 3.81 8.54 20.79
C ILE A 278 2.67 9.06 21.67
N THR A 279 1.51 9.33 21.07
CA THR A 279 0.34 9.89 21.76
C THR A 279 -0.23 8.93 22.80
N LYS A 280 -0.34 7.64 22.51
CA LYS A 280 -0.96 6.67 23.45
C LYS A 280 -0.03 6.19 24.56
N THR A 281 1.27 6.17 24.31
CA THR A 281 2.28 5.88 25.34
C THR A 281 2.62 7.11 26.16
N GLN A 282 2.24 8.32 25.69
CA GLN A 282 2.72 9.58 26.26
C GLN A 282 4.26 9.67 26.20
N ALA A 283 4.86 9.11 25.14
CA ALA A 283 6.29 9.15 24.92
C ALA A 283 6.79 10.58 24.68
N TYR A 284 8.11 10.75 24.72
CA TYR A 284 8.77 12.03 24.45
C TYR A 284 8.24 12.66 23.15
N GLY A 285 7.89 13.95 23.23
CA GLY A 285 7.31 14.72 22.13
C GLY A 285 5.79 14.58 21.93
N HIS A 286 5.07 13.81 22.77
CA HIS A 286 3.61 13.71 22.71
C HIS A 286 2.87 15.06 22.79
N SER A 287 3.47 16.07 23.41
CA SER A 287 2.92 17.41 23.61
C SER A 287 2.77 18.19 22.30
N HIS A 288 3.52 17.81 21.26
CA HIS A 288 3.35 18.34 19.90
C HIS A 288 2.07 17.85 19.22
N PHE A 289 1.38 16.87 19.80
CA PHE A 289 0.15 16.27 19.28
C PHE A 289 -1.02 16.40 20.26
N PRO A 290 -1.38 17.62 20.72
CA PRO A 290 -2.37 17.83 21.78
C PRO A 290 -3.79 17.41 21.37
N HIS A 291 -4.07 17.36 20.07
CA HIS A 291 -5.36 16.96 19.52
C HIS A 291 -5.36 15.51 19.02
N GLY A 292 -4.31 14.74 19.32
CA GLY A 292 -4.14 13.37 18.85
C GLY A 292 -3.43 13.30 17.50
N ILE A 293 -3.81 12.32 16.69
CA ILE A 293 -3.12 12.00 15.43
C ILE A 293 -3.46 13.07 14.38
N PRO A 294 -2.45 13.73 13.77
CA PRO A 294 -2.67 14.75 12.75
C PRO A 294 -3.27 14.16 11.46
N SER A 295 -4.08 14.95 10.74
CA SER A 295 -4.58 14.55 9.43
C SER A 295 -3.46 14.52 8.38
N ILE A 296 -3.72 13.95 7.21
CA ILE A 296 -2.76 13.98 6.09
C ILE A 296 -2.41 15.43 5.70
N LEU A 297 -3.39 16.34 5.73
CA LEU A 297 -3.17 17.74 5.38
C LEU A 297 -2.32 18.45 6.45
N ASP A 298 -2.58 18.18 7.73
CA ASP A 298 -1.75 18.70 8.82
C ASP A 298 -0.32 18.18 8.69
N LEU A 299 -0.12 16.91 8.37
CA LEU A 299 1.21 16.34 8.13
C LEU A 299 1.93 17.02 6.96
N GLN A 300 1.24 17.30 5.86
CA GLN A 300 1.83 18.08 4.75
C GLN A 300 2.27 19.47 5.21
N ASP A 301 1.45 20.13 6.04
CA ASP A 301 1.79 21.43 6.61
C ASP A 301 3.00 21.36 7.53
N MET A 302 3.07 20.36 8.40
CA MET A 302 4.16 20.17 9.36
C MET A 302 5.47 19.78 8.67
N ILE A 303 5.45 18.92 7.65
CA ILE A 303 6.64 18.54 6.88
C ILE A 303 7.20 19.76 6.13
N GLU A 304 6.34 20.54 5.48
CA GLU A 304 6.81 21.77 4.82
C GLU A 304 7.34 22.81 5.80
N GLN A 305 6.77 22.91 7.01
CA GLN A 305 7.34 23.73 8.08
C GLN A 305 8.71 23.20 8.54
N ALA A 306 8.91 21.89 8.57
CA ALA A 306 10.22 21.28 8.84
C ALA A 306 11.28 21.74 7.83
N TRP A 307 10.91 21.77 6.54
CA TRP A 307 11.78 22.30 5.49
C TRP A 307 12.09 23.79 5.67
N ASP A 308 11.10 24.59 6.06
CA ASP A 308 11.28 26.03 6.31
C ASP A 308 12.20 26.29 7.53
N MET A 309 12.26 25.36 8.47
CA MET A 309 13.20 25.37 9.60
C MET A 309 14.59 24.82 9.24
N GLY A 310 14.81 24.38 7.99
CA GLY A 310 16.10 23.88 7.51
C GLY A 310 16.32 22.38 7.67
N PHE A 311 15.34 21.61 8.16
CA PHE A 311 15.44 20.16 8.22
C PHE A 311 15.13 19.57 6.85
N ASN A 312 16.10 18.89 6.24
CA ASN A 312 15.94 18.25 4.92
C ASN A 312 15.28 19.18 3.87
N SER A 313 15.70 20.45 3.84
CA SER A 313 15.04 21.51 3.08
C SER A 313 15.06 21.28 1.55
N THR A 314 15.96 20.44 1.06
CA THR A 314 16.01 20.01 -0.36
C THR A 314 14.72 19.33 -0.80
N GLY A 315 13.99 18.69 0.12
CA GLY A 315 12.68 18.08 -0.14
C GLY A 315 11.68 19.07 -0.76
N ARG A 316 11.77 20.37 -0.41
CA ARG A 316 10.93 21.43 -1.01
C ARG A 316 11.20 21.56 -2.51
N THR A 317 12.46 21.56 -2.92
CA THR A 317 12.87 21.62 -4.33
C THR A 317 12.56 20.32 -5.06
N GLU A 318 12.93 19.19 -4.45
CA GLU A 318 12.78 17.85 -5.00
C GLU A 318 11.32 17.52 -5.32
N THR A 319 10.40 17.85 -4.42
CA THR A 319 8.96 17.61 -4.59
C THR A 319 8.24 18.76 -5.33
N GLY A 320 8.82 19.97 -5.28
CA GLY A 320 8.14 21.20 -5.65
C GLY A 320 6.93 21.52 -4.76
N GLY A 321 7.04 21.20 -3.47
CA GLY A 321 5.98 21.32 -2.44
C GLY A 321 5.01 20.14 -2.43
N ILE A 322 4.52 19.75 -1.25
CA ILE A 322 3.59 18.62 -1.06
C ILE A 322 2.20 19.05 -0.60
N LYS A 323 2.04 20.26 -0.04
CA LYS A 323 0.77 20.78 0.46
C LYS A 323 -0.35 20.70 -0.57
N GLY A 324 -1.44 20.06 -0.19
CA GLY A 324 -2.63 19.93 -1.03
C GLY A 324 -2.40 19.08 -2.27
N THR A 325 -1.37 18.23 -2.32
CA THR A 325 -1.09 17.33 -3.45
C THR A 325 -1.19 15.86 -3.04
N ARG A 326 -1.24 14.95 -4.01
CA ARG A 326 -1.17 13.49 -3.81
C ARG A 326 0.23 12.91 -4.00
N LYS A 327 1.28 13.72 -3.80
CA LYS A 327 2.66 13.26 -3.96
C LYS A 327 3.03 12.31 -2.84
N PHE A 328 3.71 11.24 -3.21
CA PHE A 328 4.29 10.32 -2.25
C PHE A 328 5.39 11.02 -1.46
N ILE A 329 5.57 10.57 -0.23
CA ILE A 329 6.65 10.96 0.67
C ILE A 329 7.39 9.71 1.09
N GLY A 330 8.62 9.88 1.55
CA GLY A 330 9.46 8.79 2.03
C GLY A 330 10.01 9.02 3.44
N THR A 331 11.02 8.22 3.75
CA THR A 331 11.84 8.33 4.97
C THR A 331 12.37 9.75 5.22
N PRO A 332 12.84 10.50 4.20
CA PRO A 332 13.38 11.84 4.43
C PRO A 332 12.34 12.86 4.93
N GLU A 333 11.08 12.78 4.50
CA GLU A 333 10.01 13.63 5.02
C GLU A 333 9.61 13.25 6.45
N ALA A 334 9.52 11.95 6.73
CA ALA A 334 9.24 11.47 8.08
C ALA A 334 10.36 11.90 9.06
N GLN A 335 11.62 11.81 8.65
CA GLN A 335 12.76 12.26 9.42
C GLN A 335 12.71 13.76 9.68
N ALA A 336 12.47 14.58 8.64
CA ALA A 336 12.36 16.03 8.78
C ALA A 336 11.29 16.41 9.80
N LEU A 337 10.11 15.81 9.71
CA LEU A 337 9.01 16.02 10.65
C LEU A 337 9.44 15.76 12.08
N PHE A 338 9.91 14.55 12.41
CA PHE A 338 10.25 14.19 13.78
C PHE A 338 11.41 15.02 14.33
N GLN A 339 12.47 15.23 13.54
CA GLN A 339 13.60 16.06 13.96
C GLN A 339 13.20 17.51 14.23
N SER A 340 12.31 18.08 13.42
CA SER A 340 11.84 19.45 13.61
C SER A 340 10.99 19.63 14.88
N LEU A 341 10.33 18.57 15.33
CA LEU A 341 9.60 18.52 16.60
C LEU A 341 10.53 18.14 17.78
N GLY A 342 11.83 18.01 17.54
CA GLY A 342 12.82 17.58 18.52
C GLY A 342 12.64 16.13 18.97
N ILE A 343 11.85 15.32 18.27
CA ILE A 343 11.61 13.89 18.58
C ILE A 343 12.79 13.08 18.05
N PRO A 344 13.57 12.40 18.91
CA PRO A 344 14.73 11.64 18.46
C PRO A 344 14.35 10.47 17.54
N CYS A 345 14.96 10.44 16.36
CA CYS A 345 14.79 9.36 15.39
C CYS A 345 16.10 9.07 14.64
N ASP A 346 16.24 7.83 14.21
CA ASP A 346 17.37 7.34 13.42
C ASP A 346 16.84 6.79 12.09
N ALA A 347 17.31 7.35 10.99
CA ALA A 347 16.97 6.91 9.64
C ALA A 347 18.17 6.21 9.02
N SER A 348 17.94 5.03 8.43
CA SER A 348 19.00 4.21 7.84
C SER A 348 18.58 3.70 6.48
N SER A 349 19.53 3.73 5.54
CA SER A 349 19.38 3.12 4.21
C SER A 349 20.11 1.79 4.19
N ILE A 350 19.42 0.74 3.76
CA ILE A 350 19.89 -0.65 3.77
C ILE A 350 19.93 -1.14 2.33
N ALA A 351 21.13 -1.34 1.81
CA ALA A 351 21.40 -1.85 0.47
C ALA A 351 22.26 -3.12 0.57
N SER A 352 22.34 -3.89 -0.51
CA SER A 352 23.24 -5.05 -0.57
C SER A 352 24.70 -4.60 -0.35
N SER A 353 25.41 -5.34 0.48
CA SER A 353 26.86 -5.23 0.65
C SER A 353 27.56 -6.27 -0.25
N GLU A 354 28.89 -6.26 -0.27
CA GLU A 354 29.68 -7.24 -1.05
C GLU A 354 29.39 -8.69 -0.64
N THR A 355 29.00 -8.91 0.63
CA THR A 355 28.85 -10.24 1.22
C THR A 355 27.43 -10.58 1.64
N ILE A 356 26.56 -9.59 1.88
CA ILE A 356 25.23 -9.80 2.44
C ILE A 356 24.16 -9.09 1.60
N PRO A 357 23.14 -9.81 1.09
CA PRO A 357 22.00 -9.20 0.41
C PRO A 357 21.25 -8.16 1.26
N ALA A 358 20.58 -7.20 0.61
CA ALA A 358 19.84 -6.14 1.29
C ALA A 358 18.75 -6.65 2.27
N HIS A 359 18.03 -7.72 1.90
CA HIS A 359 16.94 -8.26 2.73
C HIS A 359 17.47 -8.97 3.98
N ASP A 360 18.61 -9.67 3.88
CA ASP A 360 19.28 -10.28 5.04
C ASP A 360 19.79 -9.21 6.00
N GLN A 361 20.37 -8.11 5.47
CA GLN A 361 20.73 -6.96 6.29
C GLN A 361 19.53 -6.31 6.99
N LEU A 362 18.41 -6.19 6.28
CA LEU A 362 17.16 -5.72 6.88
C LEU A 362 16.71 -6.64 8.01
N TYR A 363 16.71 -7.96 7.80
CA TYR A 363 16.35 -8.90 8.86
C TYR A 363 17.26 -8.80 10.08
N MET A 364 18.57 -8.70 9.88
CA MET A 364 19.53 -8.52 10.99
C MET A 364 19.25 -7.22 11.77
N GLU A 365 19.04 -6.10 11.08
CA GLU A 365 18.79 -4.81 11.70
C GLU A 365 17.49 -4.81 12.52
N ILE A 366 16.40 -5.34 11.95
CA ILE A 366 15.09 -5.41 12.64
C ILE A 366 15.13 -6.39 13.80
N ALA A 367 15.81 -7.54 13.63
CA ALA A 367 15.92 -8.51 14.71
C ALA A 367 16.77 -7.97 15.86
N ASN A 368 17.85 -7.23 15.58
CA ASN A 368 18.66 -6.55 16.59
C ASN A 368 17.84 -5.52 17.37
N TYR A 369 17.02 -4.73 16.67
CA TYR A 369 16.14 -3.73 17.29
C TYR A 369 15.21 -4.36 18.33
N PHE A 370 14.47 -5.42 17.97
CA PHE A 370 13.50 -6.02 18.88
C PHE A 370 14.15 -6.87 19.98
N ARG A 371 15.22 -7.60 19.66
CA ARG A 371 15.93 -8.43 20.66
C ARG A 371 16.61 -7.60 21.73
N ALA A 372 17.05 -6.37 21.42
CA ALA A 372 17.67 -5.48 22.40
C ALA A 372 16.76 -5.15 23.60
N ALA A 373 15.44 -5.30 23.46
CA ALA A 373 14.46 -5.06 24.53
C ALA A 373 13.92 -6.33 25.20
N CYS A 374 14.42 -7.52 24.83
CA CYS A 374 13.91 -8.79 25.33
C CYS A 374 15.01 -9.62 26.01
N PRO A 375 14.74 -10.28 27.15
CA PRO A 375 15.60 -11.33 27.66
C PRO A 375 15.40 -12.59 26.80
N VAL A 376 16.21 -12.74 25.75
CA VAL A 376 16.06 -13.80 24.73
C VAL A 376 16.35 -15.21 25.28
N ASP A 377 17.00 -15.29 26.45
CA ASP A 377 17.49 -16.54 27.06
C ASP A 377 16.39 -17.46 27.62
N ASP A 378 15.15 -16.98 27.76
CA ASP A 378 14.03 -17.82 28.21
C ASP A 378 13.35 -18.55 27.05
N GLU A 379 13.83 -19.76 26.77
CA GLU A 379 13.29 -20.67 25.73
C GLU A 379 11.82 -21.07 25.95
N SER A 380 11.23 -20.82 27.14
CA SER A 380 9.80 -21.09 27.37
C SER A 380 8.89 -20.03 26.74
N ILE A 381 9.42 -18.85 26.42
CA ILE A 381 8.65 -17.75 25.84
C ILE A 381 8.75 -17.81 24.31
N LYS A 382 7.58 -18.02 23.69
CA LYS A 382 7.41 -18.02 22.23
C LYS A 382 7.22 -16.60 21.67
N VAL A 383 6.37 -15.78 22.32
CA VAL A 383 6.01 -14.45 21.84
C VAL A 383 6.40 -13.38 22.85
N PHE A 384 7.17 -12.39 22.39
CA PHE A 384 7.63 -11.24 23.19
C PHE A 384 6.90 -9.97 22.75
N GLN A 385 6.27 -9.30 23.70
CA GLN A 385 5.70 -7.96 23.50
C GLN A 385 6.58 -6.95 24.23
N THR A 386 7.14 -6.00 23.48
CA THR A 386 8.07 -4.99 24.00
C THR A 386 7.37 -3.66 24.23
N ASP A 387 8.05 -2.71 24.86
CA ASP A 387 7.61 -1.30 24.89
C ASP A 387 8.20 -0.46 23.75
N LEU A 388 8.93 -1.08 22.82
CA LEU A 388 9.59 -0.41 21.71
C LEU A 388 8.57 0.24 20.75
N PRO A 389 8.92 1.40 20.17
CA PRO A 389 8.18 1.98 19.06
C PRO A 389 8.05 1.03 17.84
N PRO A 390 7.03 1.22 16.98
CA PRO A 390 7.05 0.63 15.65
C PRO A 390 8.08 1.35 14.76
N ILE A 391 8.44 0.75 13.62
CA ILE A 391 9.44 1.26 12.69
C ILE A 391 8.77 1.67 11.38
N TYR A 392 9.03 2.88 10.90
CA TYR A 392 8.63 3.28 9.53
C TYR A 392 9.53 2.54 8.54
N PHE A 393 8.94 1.88 7.54
CA PHE A 393 9.65 1.05 6.58
C PHE A 393 9.28 1.42 5.15
N GLN A 394 10.29 1.65 4.32
CA GLN A 394 10.15 2.07 2.94
C GLN A 394 10.97 1.14 2.03
N HIS A 395 10.41 0.83 0.88
CA HIS A 395 11.16 0.41 -0.29
C HIS A 395 10.60 1.15 -1.51
N ASP A 396 11.15 0.86 -2.68
CA ASP A 396 10.67 1.48 -3.90
C ASP A 396 9.17 1.21 -4.11
N GLY A 397 8.38 2.28 -4.33
CA GLY A 397 6.95 2.21 -4.63
C GLY A 397 5.99 2.27 -3.43
N HIS A 398 6.39 1.84 -2.24
CA HIS A 398 5.47 1.71 -1.09
C HIS A 398 6.17 1.81 0.27
N SER A 399 5.40 2.18 1.30
CA SER A 399 5.84 2.16 2.69
C SER A 399 4.83 1.47 3.60
N MET A 400 5.36 0.87 4.65
CA MET A 400 4.60 0.17 5.69
C MET A 400 5.17 0.52 7.06
N THR A 401 4.53 0.01 8.10
CA THR A 401 5.03 0.12 9.48
C THR A 401 5.38 -1.26 9.99
N ILE A 402 6.66 -1.52 10.28
CA ILE A 402 7.08 -2.76 10.92
C ILE A 402 6.67 -2.70 12.39
N VAL A 403 5.90 -3.70 12.80
CA VAL A 403 5.37 -3.86 14.15
C VAL A 403 5.96 -5.08 14.87
N GLY A 404 6.78 -5.85 14.18
CA GLY A 404 7.47 -6.98 14.76
C GLY A 404 8.29 -7.79 13.77
N PHE A 405 8.83 -8.87 14.27
CA PHE A 405 9.65 -9.82 13.53
C PHE A 405 9.38 -11.22 14.07
N GLU A 406 9.24 -12.20 13.18
CA GLU A 406 9.10 -13.60 13.56
C GLU A 406 10.15 -14.48 12.89
N ILE A 407 10.50 -15.55 13.61
CA ILE A 407 11.33 -16.66 13.16
C ILE A 407 10.40 -17.86 13.04
N ARG A 408 10.51 -18.57 11.93
CA ARG A 408 9.72 -19.76 11.62
C ARG A 408 10.48 -21.03 11.97
N ASP A 409 9.73 -22.12 12.10
CA ASP A 409 10.24 -23.46 12.36
C ASP A 409 11.17 -23.99 11.25
N ASP A 410 10.92 -23.58 10.01
CA ASP A 410 11.78 -23.84 8.85
C ASP A 410 13.09 -22.99 8.82
N GLY A 411 13.31 -22.16 9.83
CA GLY A 411 14.47 -21.26 9.94
C GLY A 411 14.34 -19.97 9.12
N THR A 412 13.28 -19.80 8.33
CA THR A 412 13.00 -18.54 7.64
C THR A 412 12.46 -17.49 8.61
N ALA A 413 12.38 -16.24 8.13
CA ALA A 413 11.87 -15.14 8.93
C ALA A 413 10.88 -14.28 8.17
N ASN A 414 9.97 -13.64 8.89
CA ASN A 414 9.09 -12.62 8.34
C ASN A 414 9.17 -11.35 9.16
N LEU A 415 9.08 -10.21 8.47
CA LEU A 415 8.66 -8.97 9.09
C LEU A 415 7.16 -9.05 9.36
N LEU A 416 6.73 -8.59 10.52
CA LEU A 416 5.33 -8.36 10.84
C LEU A 416 5.06 -6.86 10.62
N VAL A 417 4.12 -6.54 9.73
CA VAL A 417 3.87 -5.18 9.28
C VAL A 417 2.39 -4.80 9.36
N PHE A 418 2.16 -3.52 9.59
CA PHE A 418 0.92 -2.85 9.25
C PHE A 418 1.08 -2.17 7.90
N ASP A 419 0.22 -2.56 6.95
CA ASP A 419 0.20 -2.04 5.59
C ASP A 419 -1.01 -1.10 5.42
N PRO A 420 -0.79 0.22 5.26
CA PRO A 420 -1.88 1.17 5.22
C PRO A 420 -2.79 1.03 3.99
N MET A 421 -2.39 0.25 2.96
CA MET A 421 -3.24 -0.01 1.79
C MET A 421 -4.44 -0.91 2.10
N PHE A 422 -4.39 -1.69 3.18
CA PHE A 422 -5.38 -2.73 3.48
C PHE A 422 -6.03 -2.53 4.83
N LYS A 423 -7.32 -2.83 4.92
CA LYS A 423 -8.08 -2.82 6.17
C LYS A 423 -7.80 -4.09 6.97
N THR A 424 -7.98 -3.98 8.29
CA THR A 424 -8.05 -5.17 9.16
C THR A 424 -9.24 -6.03 8.74
N SER A 425 -9.01 -7.32 8.46
CA SER A 425 -10.06 -8.21 7.98
C SER A 425 -11.20 -8.39 9.00
N PRO A 426 -12.45 -8.65 8.55
CA PRO A 426 -13.57 -8.90 9.45
C PRO A 426 -13.31 -10.03 10.45
N ALA A 427 -12.61 -11.10 10.04
CA ALA A 427 -12.20 -12.18 10.93
C ALA A 427 -11.34 -11.65 12.10
N VAL A 428 -10.30 -10.88 11.80
CA VAL A 428 -9.40 -10.31 12.82
C VAL A 428 -10.12 -9.27 13.68
N GLN A 429 -10.99 -8.44 13.09
CA GLN A 429 -11.79 -7.47 13.84
C GLN A 429 -12.66 -8.14 14.92
N ARG A 430 -13.28 -9.30 14.61
CA ARG A 430 -14.10 -10.04 15.60
C ARG A 430 -13.27 -10.60 16.75
N LEU A 431 -11.97 -10.83 16.56
CA LEU A 431 -11.07 -11.30 17.61
C LEU A 431 -10.71 -10.21 18.62
N ILE A 432 -10.87 -8.94 18.26
CA ILE A 432 -10.60 -7.81 19.15
C ILE A 432 -11.64 -7.78 20.27
N GLY A 433 -11.20 -8.11 21.49
CA GLY A 433 -12.08 -8.19 22.65
C GLY A 433 -12.80 -9.54 22.83
N ALA A 434 -12.57 -10.49 21.92
CA ALA A 434 -13.07 -11.86 22.08
C ALA A 434 -12.30 -12.62 23.18
N SER A 435 -12.98 -13.59 23.80
CA SER A 435 -12.37 -14.52 24.75
C SER A 435 -11.34 -15.42 24.05
N SER A 436 -10.30 -15.85 24.77
CA SER A 436 -9.24 -16.72 24.23
C SER A 436 -9.76 -18.04 23.65
N ASN A 437 -10.97 -18.49 24.04
CA ASN A 437 -11.59 -19.69 23.45
C ASN A 437 -12.05 -19.49 22.00
N SER A 438 -12.39 -18.27 21.58
CA SER A 438 -12.81 -17.96 20.19
C SER A 438 -11.66 -18.10 19.18
N LEU A 439 -10.43 -18.22 19.66
CA LEU A 439 -9.23 -18.31 18.85
C LEU A 439 -8.80 -19.76 18.59
N LYS A 440 -9.40 -20.76 19.25
CA LYS A 440 -8.96 -22.16 19.17
C LYS A 440 -9.35 -22.87 17.87
N SER A 441 -10.35 -22.39 17.14
CA SER A 441 -10.80 -22.99 15.87
C SER A 441 -10.18 -22.33 14.63
N VAL A 442 -9.51 -21.19 14.80
CA VAL A 442 -9.15 -20.29 13.71
C VAL A 442 -7.80 -20.67 13.09
N ASN A 443 -7.71 -20.70 11.76
CA ASN A 443 -6.43 -20.87 11.07
C ASN A 443 -5.55 -19.61 11.24
N ALA A 444 -4.70 -19.62 12.27
CA ALA A 444 -3.86 -18.48 12.64
C ALA A 444 -2.89 -18.06 11.51
N SER A 445 -2.28 -19.03 10.81
CA SER A 445 -1.35 -18.76 9.72
C SER A 445 -2.02 -18.01 8.56
N ARG A 446 -3.27 -18.39 8.23
CA ARG A 446 -4.08 -17.71 7.21
C ARG A 446 -4.37 -16.26 7.57
N LEU A 447 -4.70 -15.96 8.82
CA LEU A 447 -4.93 -14.58 9.28
C LEU A 447 -3.64 -13.76 9.37
N LEU A 448 -2.53 -14.40 9.74
CA LEU A 448 -1.21 -13.75 9.78
C LEU A 448 -0.67 -13.41 8.40
N LYS A 449 -1.15 -14.05 7.33
CA LYS A 449 -0.71 -13.78 5.94
C LYS A 449 -0.79 -12.30 5.58
N ALA A 450 -1.83 -11.57 6.02
CA ALA A 450 -1.97 -10.14 5.75
C ALA A 450 -0.81 -9.29 6.33
N TYR A 451 -0.28 -9.73 7.47
CA TYR A 451 0.72 -9.00 8.26
C TYR A 451 2.16 -9.46 7.99
N ARG A 452 2.37 -10.59 7.31
CA ARG A 452 3.70 -11.15 7.05
C ARG A 452 4.31 -10.57 5.76
N ARG A 453 5.58 -10.18 5.83
CA ARG A 453 6.43 -9.92 4.65
C ARG A 453 7.70 -10.76 4.78
N GLY A 454 7.80 -11.79 3.94
CA GLY A 454 8.91 -12.74 3.92
C GLY A 454 9.81 -12.58 2.70
N ASN A 455 10.71 -13.54 2.52
CA ASN A 455 11.69 -13.60 1.41
C ASN A 455 11.06 -13.33 0.04
N LYS A 456 9.95 -14.00 -0.31
CA LYS A 456 9.24 -13.82 -1.60
C LYS A 456 8.85 -12.36 -1.87
N TYR A 457 8.57 -11.59 -0.82
CA TYR A 457 8.26 -10.17 -0.93
C TYR A 457 9.54 -9.33 -0.99
N LEU A 458 10.46 -9.54 -0.04
CA LEU A 458 11.63 -8.68 0.15
C LEU A 458 12.69 -8.84 -0.95
N HIS A 459 12.83 -10.03 -1.57
CA HIS A 459 13.78 -10.24 -2.67
C HIS A 459 13.53 -9.36 -3.90
N LYS A 460 12.33 -8.79 -4.03
CA LYS A 460 11.98 -7.89 -5.14
C LYS A 460 12.73 -6.57 -5.10
N TYR A 461 13.26 -6.18 -3.93
CA TYR A 461 13.84 -4.86 -3.70
C TYR A 461 15.33 -4.96 -3.39
N LYS A 462 16.07 -3.94 -3.83
CA LYS A 462 17.53 -3.82 -3.65
C LYS A 462 17.92 -2.81 -2.59
N LEU A 463 16.98 -1.96 -2.21
CA LEU A 463 17.17 -0.86 -1.29
C LEU A 463 15.94 -0.80 -0.38
N PHE A 464 16.22 -0.68 0.91
CA PHE A 464 15.24 -0.42 1.94
C PHE A 464 15.65 0.82 2.71
N GLU A 465 14.69 1.52 3.26
CA GLU A 465 14.96 2.55 4.25
C GLU A 465 14.06 2.30 5.45
N ILE A 466 14.61 2.57 6.63
CA ILE A 466 13.88 2.49 7.88
C ILE A 466 14.05 3.77 8.67
N LEU A 467 13.04 4.12 9.46
CA LEU A 467 13.14 5.14 10.49
C LEU A 467 12.65 4.59 11.82
N LYS A 468 13.55 4.58 12.80
CA LYS A 468 13.33 4.14 14.17
C LYS A 468 13.16 5.37 15.05
N LEU A 469 12.09 5.41 15.85
CA LEU A 469 12.02 6.37 16.97
C LEU A 469 12.97 5.89 18.07
N ILE A 470 13.73 6.80 18.68
CA ILE A 470 14.67 6.49 19.76
C ILE A 470 13.94 6.77 21.09
N PRO A 471 13.66 5.75 21.91
CA PRO A 471 13.07 5.97 23.23
C PRO A 471 13.99 6.83 24.10
N VAL A 472 13.42 7.85 24.72
CA VAL A 472 14.13 8.73 25.65
C VAL A 472 13.72 8.36 27.08
N PRO A 473 14.67 8.07 27.98
CA PRO A 473 14.36 7.81 29.38
C PRO A 473 13.67 9.02 30.04
N GLU A 474 12.64 8.76 30.86
CA GLU A 474 11.78 9.78 31.48
C GLU A 474 12.56 10.85 32.27
N ASP A 475 13.71 10.50 32.86
CA ASP A 475 14.57 11.39 33.67
C ASP A 475 15.20 12.59 32.94
N THR A 476 15.10 12.67 31.62
CA THR A 476 15.67 13.78 30.83
C THR A 476 14.67 14.90 30.53
N THR A 477 13.38 14.71 30.85
CA THR A 477 12.30 15.66 30.53
C THR A 477 12.35 16.97 31.32
N ASP A 478 13.13 17.06 32.41
CA ASP A 478 13.20 18.27 33.25
C ASP A 478 14.32 19.26 32.89
N LYS A 479 15.24 18.94 31.96
CA LYS A 479 16.37 19.84 31.63
C LYS A 479 16.18 20.71 30.38
N ALA A 480 15.19 20.41 29.54
CA ALA A 480 14.87 21.25 28.38
C ALA A 480 13.91 22.41 28.70
N ARG A 481 13.41 22.51 29.94
CA ARG A 481 12.50 23.58 30.40
C ARG A 481 13.19 24.88 30.82
N SER A 482 14.48 25.03 30.57
CA SER A 482 15.22 26.27 30.82
C SER A 482 16.28 26.47 29.76
N LYS A 483 15.87 26.95 28.59
CA LYS A 483 16.66 27.86 27.75
C LYS A 483 15.79 28.52 26.69
#